data_AF-A0A1I6GIA8-F1
#
_entry.id   AF-A0A1I6GIA8-F1
#
_cell.length_a   1.000
_cell.length_b   1.000
_cell.length_c   1.000
_cell.angle_alpha   90.00
_cell.angle_beta   90.00
_cell.angle_gamma   90.00
#
_symmetry.space_group_name_H-M   'P 1'
#
loop_
_entity.id
_entity.type
_entity.pdbx_description
1 polymer ?
#
loop_
_entity_poly.entity_id
_entity_poly.type
_entity_poly.pdbx_seq_one_letter_code
_entity_poly.pdbx_strand_id
1 'polypeptide(L)'
;MKVARRPLPSVAIEELIATTDVDGLRIHEGETLAFRCRKCGHADETLGQLVHQETCDLAGEHGRELYETLPGADRGLDSPELSPEHEFLVLVSGASGDPAMSYFSSIRDIREGEVAEAHNSEVVGYRCAECGNSDETVWEIVHDHGCSLEGVNEADASVGRVATDGGQRD
;
A
#
# COMPACT_ATOMS: atom_id res chain seq x y z
N MET A 1 -7.00 -5.40 9.99
CA MET A 1 -7.69 -6.60 9.47
C MET A 1 -6.72 -7.78 9.45
N LYS A 2 -7.17 -8.97 9.86
CA LYS A 2 -6.34 -10.19 9.74
C LYS A 2 -6.42 -10.76 8.33
N VAL A 3 -5.27 -11.17 7.81
CA VAL A 3 -5.16 -11.87 6.53
C VAL A 3 -4.46 -13.22 6.68
N ALA A 4 -4.94 -14.21 5.94
CA ALA A 4 -4.24 -15.45 5.67
C ALA A 4 -3.31 -15.27 4.47
N ARG A 5 -2.21 -16.02 4.44
CA ARG A 5 -1.26 -16.01 3.32
C ARG A 5 -1.41 -17.30 2.53
N ARG A 6 -1.71 -17.21 1.23
CA ARG A 6 -1.75 -18.36 0.33
C ARG A 6 -0.65 -18.24 -0.72
N PRO A 7 0.38 -19.11 -0.71
CA PRO A 7 1.42 -19.07 -1.74
C PRO A 7 0.85 -19.35 -3.12
N LEU A 8 1.24 -18.55 -4.12
CA LEU A 8 0.96 -18.87 -5.50
C LEU A 8 1.86 -20.02 -5.98
N PRO A 9 1.35 -20.94 -6.82
CA PRO A 9 2.19 -21.95 -7.44
C PRO A 9 3.29 -21.27 -8.27
N SER A 10 4.50 -21.82 -8.23
CA SER A 10 5.65 -21.45 -9.10
C SER A 10 6.34 -20.10 -8.91
N VAL A 11 5.81 -19.17 -8.10
CA VAL A 11 6.44 -17.87 -7.85
C VAL A 11 6.63 -17.60 -6.36
N ALA A 12 7.58 -16.72 -6.01
CA ALA A 12 7.82 -16.32 -4.63
C ALA A 12 6.81 -15.27 -4.13
N ILE A 13 5.54 -15.43 -4.51
CA ILE A 13 4.45 -14.49 -4.23
C ILE A 13 3.37 -15.20 -3.43
N GLU A 14 2.72 -14.46 -2.54
CA GLU A 14 1.59 -14.92 -1.72
C GLU A 14 0.39 -13.99 -1.90
N GLU A 15 -0.82 -14.57 -1.93
CA GLU A 15 -2.08 -13.84 -1.83
C GLU A 15 -2.37 -13.56 -0.35
N LEU A 16 -2.79 -12.32 -0.06
CA LEU A 16 -3.28 -11.90 1.24
C LEU A 16 -4.81 -11.98 1.24
N ILE A 17 -5.36 -12.94 1.99
CA ILE A 17 -6.77 -13.31 1.95
C ILE A 17 -7.45 -12.88 3.25
N ALA A 18 -8.58 -12.17 3.15
CA ALA A 18 -9.42 -11.81 4.29
C ALA A 18 -9.81 -13.05 5.12
N THR A 19 -9.59 -13.02 6.42
CA THR A 19 -9.98 -14.13 7.33
C THR A 19 -11.32 -13.92 8.03
N THR A 20 -11.98 -12.79 7.79
CA THR A 20 -13.24 -12.42 8.43
C THR A 20 -13.92 -11.34 7.60
N ASP A 21 -15.24 -11.27 7.67
CA ASP A 21 -16.01 -10.17 7.08
C ASP A 21 -15.74 -8.84 7.80
N VAL A 22 -15.79 -7.74 7.05
CA VAL A 22 -15.74 -6.37 7.60
C VAL A 22 -16.91 -5.57 7.05
N ASP A 23 -18.02 -5.58 7.78
CA ASP A 23 -19.35 -5.10 7.33
C ASP A 23 -19.45 -3.59 7.01
N GLY A 24 -18.40 -2.79 7.20
CA GLY A 24 -18.36 -1.39 6.75
C GLY A 24 -17.65 -1.18 5.40
N LEU A 25 -16.81 -2.13 5.01
CA LEU A 25 -15.88 -1.99 3.88
C LEU A 25 -16.16 -3.00 2.77
N ARG A 26 -17.26 -3.76 2.92
CA ARG A 26 -17.71 -4.79 1.98
C ARG A 26 -16.62 -5.81 1.64
N ILE A 27 -15.75 -6.08 2.62
CA ILE A 27 -14.74 -7.11 2.50
C ILE A 27 -15.33 -8.40 3.05
N HIS A 28 -15.24 -9.46 2.26
CA HIS A 28 -15.76 -10.77 2.62
C HIS A 28 -14.64 -11.74 3.00
N GLU A 29 -14.92 -12.63 3.96
CA GLU A 29 -14.01 -13.74 4.27
C GLU A 29 -13.69 -14.55 3.00
N GLY A 30 -12.40 -14.83 2.79
CA GLY A 30 -11.91 -15.55 1.62
C GLY A 30 -11.59 -14.67 0.40
N GLU A 31 -11.89 -13.37 0.46
CA GLU A 31 -11.54 -12.40 -0.58
C GLU A 31 -10.03 -12.11 -0.61
N THR A 32 -9.47 -11.97 -1.81
CA THR A 32 -8.07 -11.56 -2.01
C THR A 32 -7.97 -10.05 -1.88
N LEU A 33 -7.14 -9.56 -0.97
CA LEU A 33 -6.97 -8.13 -0.70
C LEU A 33 -5.72 -7.54 -1.34
N ALA A 34 -4.67 -8.35 -1.52
CA ALA A 34 -3.40 -7.96 -2.12
C ALA A 34 -2.55 -9.18 -2.47
N PHE A 35 -1.47 -8.96 -3.21
CA PHE A 35 -0.41 -9.90 -3.51
C PHE A 35 0.89 -9.37 -2.93
N ARG A 36 1.69 -10.23 -2.30
CA ARG A 36 2.94 -9.85 -1.65
C ARG A 36 4.10 -10.71 -2.12
N CYS A 37 5.24 -10.10 -2.40
CA CYS A 37 6.48 -10.80 -2.66
C CYS A 37 7.11 -11.28 -1.34
N ARG A 38 7.36 -12.58 -1.22
CA ARG A 38 8.03 -13.17 -0.04
C ARG A 38 9.52 -12.82 0.06
N LYS A 39 10.12 -12.34 -1.02
CA LYS A 39 11.54 -11.99 -1.09
C LYS A 39 11.81 -10.54 -0.70
N CYS A 40 11.17 -9.59 -1.39
CA CYS A 40 11.39 -8.16 -1.15
C CYS A 40 10.35 -7.52 -0.22
N GLY A 41 9.24 -8.21 0.09
CA GLY A 41 8.21 -7.73 1.01
C GLY A 41 7.16 -6.79 0.42
N HIS A 42 7.39 -6.27 -0.79
CA HIS A 42 6.45 -5.40 -1.52
C HIS A 42 5.10 -6.10 -1.73
N ALA A 43 4.02 -5.33 -1.70
CA ALA A 43 2.66 -5.78 -1.83
C ALA A 43 1.80 -4.78 -2.60
N ASP A 44 0.92 -5.29 -3.46
CA ASP A 44 0.01 -4.46 -4.26
C ASP A 44 -1.34 -5.19 -4.44
N GLU A 45 -2.41 -4.48 -4.79
CA GLU A 45 -3.77 -5.03 -4.91
C GLU A 45 -3.83 -6.16 -5.96
N THR A 46 -3.14 -5.99 -7.09
CA THR A 46 -3.09 -7.00 -8.14
C THR A 46 -1.67 -7.49 -8.40
N LEU A 47 -1.56 -8.75 -8.81
CA LEU A 47 -0.28 -9.32 -9.25
C LEU A 47 0.35 -8.50 -10.38
N GLY A 48 -0.49 -7.92 -11.25
CA GLY A 48 -0.05 -7.10 -12.37
C GLY A 48 0.50 -5.74 -11.97
N GLN A 49 0.18 -5.24 -10.77
CA GLN A 49 0.69 -3.99 -10.21
C GLN A 49 1.91 -4.19 -9.31
N LEU A 50 2.10 -5.36 -8.71
CA LEU A 50 3.21 -5.64 -7.79
C LEU A 50 4.61 -5.29 -8.38
N VAL A 51 5.16 -4.14 -8.00
CA VAL A 51 6.52 -3.73 -8.37
C VAL A 51 7.53 -4.25 -7.35
N HIS A 52 8.58 -4.91 -7.83
CA HIS A 52 9.65 -5.41 -6.95
C HIS A 52 10.80 -4.41 -6.84
N GLN A 53 11.52 -4.44 -5.72
CA GLN A 53 12.83 -3.79 -5.58
C GLN A 53 13.78 -4.23 -6.69
N GLU A 54 14.64 -3.32 -7.16
CA GLU A 54 15.62 -3.59 -8.23
C GLU A 54 16.54 -4.79 -7.93
N THR A 55 16.81 -5.06 -6.64
CA THR A 55 17.65 -6.19 -6.20
C THR A 55 16.90 -7.51 -6.05
N CYS A 56 15.58 -7.53 -6.26
CA CYS A 56 14.78 -8.75 -6.21
C CYS A 56 14.99 -9.59 -7.47
N ASP A 57 15.09 -10.91 -7.34
CA ASP A 57 15.18 -11.81 -8.50
C ASP A 57 13.96 -11.73 -9.44
N LEU A 58 12.84 -11.17 -8.96
CA LEU A 58 11.60 -10.96 -9.73
C LEU A 58 11.45 -9.51 -10.23
N ALA A 59 12.50 -8.70 -10.12
CA ALA A 59 12.50 -7.33 -10.62
C ALA A 59 12.21 -7.30 -12.13
N GLY A 60 11.19 -6.52 -12.51
CA GLY A 60 10.75 -6.39 -13.91
C GLY A 60 9.76 -7.44 -14.39
N GLU A 61 9.32 -8.39 -13.56
CA GLU A 61 8.31 -9.40 -13.96
C GLU A 61 6.86 -8.89 -13.92
N HIS A 62 6.54 -7.92 -13.04
CA HIS A 62 5.20 -7.34 -12.91
C HIS A 62 5.23 -5.83 -12.65
N GLY A 63 4.09 -5.15 -12.73
CA GLY A 63 3.86 -3.80 -12.20
C GLY A 63 4.39 -2.64 -13.03
N ARG A 64 5.57 -2.80 -13.63
CA ARG A 64 6.35 -1.67 -14.11
C ARG A 64 5.64 -0.81 -15.17
N GLU A 65 4.88 -1.45 -16.06
CA GLU A 65 4.14 -0.74 -17.11
C GLU A 65 3.04 0.18 -16.57
N LEU A 66 2.45 -0.12 -15.40
CA LEU A 66 1.41 0.70 -14.78
C LEU A 66 1.98 1.96 -14.11
N TYR A 67 3.20 1.87 -13.56
CA TYR A 67 3.81 2.95 -12.79
C TYR A 67 4.79 3.81 -13.59
N GLU A 68 5.28 3.36 -14.76
CA GLU A 68 6.21 4.13 -15.61
C GLU A 68 5.64 5.47 -16.09
N THR A 69 4.31 5.63 -16.12
CA THR A 69 3.64 6.86 -16.51
C THR A 69 3.23 7.74 -15.33
N LEU A 70 3.33 7.24 -14.11
CA LEU A 70 2.92 7.99 -12.93
C LEU A 70 4.06 8.91 -12.47
N PRO A 71 3.76 10.17 -12.08
CA PRO A 71 4.76 11.03 -11.47
C PRO A 71 5.30 10.35 -10.21
N GLY A 72 6.62 10.34 -10.02
CA GLY A 72 7.23 9.72 -8.85
C GLY A 72 6.73 10.39 -7.56
N ALA A 73 6.32 9.58 -6.57
CA ALA A 73 5.92 10.08 -5.26
C ALA A 73 7.12 10.72 -4.55
N ASP A 74 7.06 12.03 -4.32
CA ASP A 74 8.13 12.75 -3.63
C ASP A 74 7.94 12.58 -2.12
N ARG A 75 8.94 12.03 -1.42
CA ARG A 75 8.88 11.59 -0.01
C ARG A 75 8.88 12.75 1.02
N GLY A 76 8.38 13.92 0.66
CA GLY A 76 8.50 15.15 1.45
C GLY A 76 7.24 16.00 1.55
N LEU A 77 6.09 15.51 1.10
CA LEU A 77 4.84 16.26 1.08
C LEU A 77 3.95 15.92 2.28
N ASP A 78 3.07 16.85 2.66
CA ASP A 78 1.95 16.60 3.58
C ASP A 78 1.05 15.53 2.95
N SER A 79 1.36 14.24 3.18
CA SER A 79 0.60 13.11 2.66
C SER A 79 -0.79 13.10 3.28
N PRO A 80 -1.85 13.39 2.52
CA PRO A 80 -3.21 13.43 3.05
C PRO A 80 -3.64 12.05 3.59
N GLU A 81 -3.01 10.99 3.12
CA GLU A 81 -3.13 9.62 3.60
C GLU A 81 -2.67 9.44 5.06
N LEU A 82 -1.81 10.32 5.58
CA LEU A 82 -1.39 10.33 6.98
C LEU A 82 -2.29 11.21 7.87
N SER A 83 -3.28 11.88 7.29
CA SER A 83 -4.26 12.64 8.07
C SER A 83 -5.05 11.70 8.99
N PRO A 84 -5.23 12.07 10.27
CA PRO A 84 -6.03 11.27 11.19
C PRO A 84 -7.52 11.20 10.83
N GLU A 85 -7.97 12.00 9.86
CA GLU A 85 -9.35 11.99 9.35
C GLU A 85 -9.56 10.95 8.24
N HIS A 86 -8.48 10.41 7.65
CA HIS A 86 -8.56 9.37 6.63
C HIS A 86 -8.40 7.98 7.25
N GLU A 87 -9.38 7.12 7.00
CA GLU A 87 -9.38 5.75 7.52
C GLU A 87 -8.65 4.82 6.54
N PHE A 88 -7.67 4.08 7.07
CA PHE A 88 -7.05 2.94 6.39
C PHE A 88 -7.22 1.68 7.21
N LEU A 89 -7.35 0.58 6.50
CA LEU A 89 -7.18 -0.74 7.06
C LEU A 89 -5.70 -1.09 7.08
N VAL A 90 -5.20 -1.40 8.27
CA VAL A 90 -3.89 -2.06 8.41
C VAL A 90 -4.09 -3.56 8.17
N LEU A 91 -3.42 -4.10 7.15
CA LEU A 91 -3.41 -5.53 6.87
C LEU A 91 -2.36 -6.19 7.74
N VAL A 92 -2.80 -7.14 8.55
CA VAL A 92 -1.98 -7.74 9.60
C VAL A 92 -1.98 -9.26 9.41
N SER A 93 -0.80 -9.86 9.42
CA SER A 93 -0.68 -11.31 9.28
C SER A 93 -1.33 -12.04 10.47
N GLY A 94 -2.31 -12.88 10.17
CA GLY A 94 -2.92 -13.76 11.15
C GLY A 94 -2.00 -14.95 11.47
N ALA A 95 -1.91 -15.34 12.74
CA ALA A 95 -1.36 -16.64 13.09
C ALA A 95 -2.23 -17.72 12.42
N SER A 96 -1.61 -18.60 11.62
CA SER A 96 -2.26 -19.83 11.16
C SER A 96 -2.51 -20.71 12.39
N GLY A 97 -3.64 -20.55 13.07
CA GLY A 97 -3.95 -21.40 14.23
C GLY A 97 -5.14 -21.04 15.11
N ASP A 98 -5.64 -19.80 15.16
CA ASP A 98 -6.81 -19.49 16.01
C ASP A 98 -7.57 -18.23 15.53
N PRO A 99 -8.84 -18.35 15.10
CA PRO A 99 -9.63 -17.22 14.61
C PRO A 99 -10.03 -16.20 15.69
N ALA A 100 -9.79 -16.46 16.99
CA ALA A 100 -10.47 -15.74 18.08
C ALA A 100 -9.83 -14.44 18.62
N MET A 101 -8.72 -13.93 18.06
CA MET A 101 -8.04 -12.73 18.62
C MET A 101 -8.00 -11.55 17.64
N SER A 102 -9.11 -10.86 17.40
CA SER A 102 -9.14 -9.63 16.60
C SER A 102 -8.62 -8.44 17.42
N TYR A 103 -7.40 -7.98 17.12
CA TYR A 103 -6.97 -6.64 17.51
C TYR A 103 -7.32 -5.67 16.39
N PHE A 104 -8.19 -4.71 16.69
CA PHE A 104 -8.39 -3.52 15.88
C PHE A 104 -7.36 -2.50 16.38
N SER A 105 -6.40 -2.13 15.54
CA SER A 105 -5.55 -0.97 15.81
C SER A 105 -5.95 0.11 14.80
N SER A 106 -6.48 1.22 15.30
CA SER A 106 -6.65 2.44 14.52
C SER A 106 -5.27 3.08 14.31
N ILE A 107 -5.04 3.67 13.13
CA ILE A 107 -3.78 4.36 12.75
C ILE A 107 -3.26 5.33 13.83
N ARG A 108 -4.14 5.85 14.70
CA ARG A 108 -3.80 6.68 15.87
C ARG A 108 -2.67 6.14 16.76
N ASP A 109 -2.41 4.84 16.77
CA ASP A 109 -1.41 4.21 17.63
C ASP A 109 -0.08 3.89 16.92
N ILE A 110 0.03 4.09 15.60
CA ILE A 110 1.26 3.83 14.84
C ILE A 110 2.03 5.15 14.75
N ARG A 111 3.03 5.33 15.62
CA ARG A 111 3.98 6.44 15.54
C ARG A 111 5.10 6.12 14.56
N GLU A 112 5.58 7.14 13.84
CA GLU A 112 6.81 7.07 13.05
C GLU A 112 7.95 6.52 13.92
N GLY A 113 8.50 5.36 13.52
CA GLY A 113 9.69 4.77 14.14
C GLY A 113 9.50 3.50 14.98
N GLU A 114 8.28 2.99 15.17
CA GLU A 114 8.04 1.73 15.90
C GLU A 114 7.49 0.62 14.97
N VAL A 115 8.27 0.21 13.97
CA VAL A 115 8.00 -1.02 13.20
C VAL A 115 9.24 -1.89 13.17
N ALA A 116 9.53 -2.55 14.30
CA ALA A 116 10.49 -3.64 14.35
C ALA A 116 10.12 -4.63 15.46
N GLU A 117 9.51 -5.75 15.06
CA GLU A 117 9.80 -7.14 15.47
C GLU A 117 8.57 -8.02 15.13
N ALA A 118 8.65 -8.70 13.99
CA ALA A 118 7.60 -9.58 13.50
C ALA A 118 7.60 -10.93 14.24
N HIS A 119 6.45 -11.37 14.76
CA HIS A 119 6.01 -12.77 14.86
C HIS A 119 4.54 -12.79 15.34
N ASN A 120 3.60 -13.13 14.44
CA ASN A 120 2.15 -12.93 14.57
C ASN A 120 1.78 -11.46 14.75
N SER A 121 1.02 -10.91 13.80
CA SER A 121 0.67 -9.48 13.72
C SER A 121 1.66 -8.57 12.97
N GLU A 122 2.39 -9.12 11.99
CA GLU A 122 3.19 -8.28 11.07
C GLU A 122 2.26 -7.43 10.20
N VAL A 123 2.51 -6.12 10.12
CA VAL A 123 1.86 -5.27 9.12
C VAL A 123 2.40 -5.66 7.75
N VAL A 124 1.52 -6.13 6.89
CA VAL A 124 1.84 -6.62 5.53
C VAL A 124 1.36 -5.69 4.43
N GLY A 125 0.66 -4.62 4.80
CA GLY A 125 0.19 -3.59 3.88
C GLY A 125 -0.91 -2.75 4.50
N TYR A 126 -1.37 -1.80 3.71
CA TYR A 126 -2.43 -0.85 4.04
C TYR A 126 -3.45 -0.88 2.91
N ARG A 127 -4.72 -0.70 3.25
CA ARG A 127 -5.81 -0.65 2.27
C ARG A 127 -6.69 0.57 2.55
N CYS A 128 -6.90 1.41 1.55
CA CYS A 128 -7.81 2.55 1.66
C CYS A 128 -9.23 2.05 1.96
N ALA A 129 -9.87 2.61 2.99
CA ALA A 129 -11.23 2.23 3.36
C ALA A 129 -12.28 2.67 2.31
N GLU A 130 -11.97 3.70 1.51
CA GLU A 130 -12.91 4.26 0.55
C GLU A 130 -12.83 3.59 -0.83
N CYS A 131 -11.66 3.62 -1.48
CA CYS A 131 -11.50 3.01 -2.80
C CYS A 131 -11.14 1.53 -2.77
N GLY A 132 -10.59 1.03 -1.65
CA GLY A 132 -10.11 -0.35 -1.56
C GLY A 132 -8.70 -0.55 -2.10
N ASN A 133 -8.03 0.42 -2.71
CA ASN A 133 -6.68 0.18 -3.21
C ASN A 133 -5.71 -0.06 -2.05
N SER A 134 -4.69 -0.89 -2.28
CA SER A 134 -3.78 -1.35 -1.23
C SER A 134 -2.33 -1.40 -1.68
N ASP A 135 -1.43 -1.09 -0.77
CA ASP A 135 0.01 -1.07 -0.99
C ASP A 135 0.74 -1.47 0.31
N GLU A 136 2.05 -1.75 0.25
CA GLU A 136 2.88 -1.98 1.43
C GLU A 136 3.05 -0.74 2.31
N THR A 137 2.92 0.46 1.75
CA THR A 137 3.00 1.73 2.48
C THR A 137 1.81 2.63 2.19
N VAL A 138 1.43 3.45 3.17
CA VAL A 138 0.22 4.28 3.10
C VAL A 138 0.30 5.33 1.99
N TRP A 139 1.47 5.92 1.75
CA TRP A 139 1.68 7.00 0.77
C TRP A 139 1.90 6.49 -0.67
N GLU A 140 2.08 5.18 -0.87
CA GLU A 140 2.22 4.58 -2.21
C GLU A 140 0.85 4.13 -2.77
N ILE A 141 -0.21 4.17 -1.96
CA ILE A 141 -1.58 3.86 -2.42
C ILE A 141 -2.01 4.87 -3.50
N VAL A 142 -2.15 4.38 -4.72
CA VAL A 142 -2.80 5.11 -5.81
C VAL A 142 -4.31 5.01 -5.64
N HIS A 143 -5.01 6.14 -5.60
CA HIS A 143 -6.45 6.19 -5.36
C HIS A 143 -7.28 6.28 -6.65
N ASP A 144 -8.39 5.52 -6.70
CA ASP A 144 -9.32 5.51 -7.84
C ASP A 144 -10.13 6.81 -7.97
N HIS A 145 -10.67 7.03 -9.17
CA HIS A 145 -11.56 8.14 -9.44
C HIS A 145 -12.78 8.14 -8.52
N GLY A 146 -13.02 9.27 -7.85
CA GLY A 146 -14.11 9.45 -6.89
C GLY A 146 -13.75 9.13 -5.44
N CYS A 147 -12.51 8.74 -5.15
CA CYS A 147 -11.98 8.72 -3.78
C CYS A 147 -11.72 10.16 -3.29
N SER A 148 -11.95 10.42 -2.00
CA SER A 148 -11.57 11.70 -1.38
C SER A 148 -10.07 12.01 -1.47
N LEU A 149 -9.25 10.99 -1.69
CA LEU A 149 -7.80 11.04 -1.89
C LEU A 149 -7.39 10.87 -3.37
N GLU A 150 -8.30 11.07 -4.32
CA GLU A 150 -7.92 11.09 -5.73
C GLU A 150 -6.93 12.24 -6.03
N GLY A 151 -5.84 11.93 -6.75
CA GLY A 151 -4.90 12.93 -7.27
C GLY A 151 -3.97 13.59 -6.24
N VAL A 152 -4.06 13.26 -4.95
CA VAL A 152 -3.18 13.85 -3.93
C VAL A 152 -1.73 13.40 -4.04
N ASN A 153 -1.48 12.23 -4.62
CA ASN A 153 -0.12 11.79 -5.00
C ASN A 153 0.34 12.31 -6.38
N GLU A 154 -0.55 12.96 -7.15
CA GLU A 154 -0.22 13.52 -8.47
C GLU A 154 0.09 15.04 -8.43
N ALA A 155 -0.34 15.74 -7.37
CA ALA A 155 -0.53 17.18 -7.40
C ALA A 155 0.76 18.05 -7.37
N ASP A 156 1.91 17.53 -6.95
CA ASP A 156 3.10 18.40 -6.72
C ASP A 156 4.31 18.18 -7.63
N ALA A 157 4.16 17.38 -8.70
CA ALA A 157 5.17 17.37 -9.79
C ALA A 157 5.23 18.70 -10.59
N SER A 158 4.35 19.66 -10.29
CA SER A 158 4.25 20.95 -10.99
C SER A 158 4.97 22.12 -10.30
N VAL A 159 5.41 21.99 -9.04
CA VAL A 159 6.12 23.06 -8.30
C VAL A 159 7.64 22.94 -8.51
N GLY A 160 8.05 23.00 -9.77
CA GLY A 160 9.47 22.93 -10.17
C GLY A 160 9.85 23.78 -11.38
N ARG A 161 8.90 24.52 -11.99
CA ARG A 161 9.25 25.53 -13.01
C ARG A 161 9.66 26.82 -12.31
N VAL A 162 10.90 26.84 -11.80
CA VAL A 162 11.62 28.09 -11.60
C VAL A 162 11.70 28.77 -12.97
N ALA A 163 10.93 29.83 -13.13
CA ALA A 163 11.12 30.79 -14.21
C ALA A 163 12.53 31.36 -14.07
N THR A 164 13.48 30.82 -14.82
CA THR A 164 14.72 31.53 -15.13
C THR A 164 14.39 32.53 -16.23
N ASP A 165 13.74 33.63 -15.85
CA ASP A 165 13.68 34.80 -16.71
C ASP A 165 15.07 35.42 -16.70
N GLY A 166 15.83 35.10 -17.74
CA GLY A 166 17.19 35.56 -17.96
C GLY A 166 17.19 37.06 -18.14
N GLY A 167 17.55 37.78 -17.08
CA GLY A 167 17.91 39.19 -17.15
C GLY A 167 19.10 39.37 -18.11
N GLN A 168 18.80 39.84 -19.31
CA GLN A 168 19.79 40.34 -20.26
C GLN A 168 20.11 41.78 -19.83
N ARG A 169 21.32 42.00 -19.31
CA ARG A 169 21.86 43.34 -19.05
C ARG A 169 22.36 43.93 -20.37
N ASP A 170 21.95 45.17 -20.63
CA ASP A 170 22.54 46.04 -21.65
C ASP A 170 24.00 46.40 -21.33
#